data_AF-A0A0A9YZM6-F1
#
_entry.id   AF-A0A0A9YZM6-F1
#
_cell.length_a   1.000
_cell.length_b   1.000
_cell.length_c   1.000
_cell.angle_alpha   90.00
_cell.angle_beta   90.00
_cell.angle_gamma   90.00
#
_symmetry.space_group_name_H-M   'P 1'
#
loop_
_entity.id
_entity.type
_entity.pdbx_description
1 polymer ?
#
loop_
_entity_poly.entity_id
_entity_poly.type
_entity_poly.pdbx_seq_one_letter_code
_entity_poly.pdbx_strand_id
1 'polypeptide(L)'
;MVQKGRQDEVLEKDELMQLMSTGQIFRGWSEPPISFRPTFKIIPERGTYNLKRRPAWTDRLLFMSETGQDIVNTYYNSSDDFLDSDHKPVVGLFDVWVDLPARHAFD
;
A
#
# COMPACT_ATOMS: atom_id res chain seq x y z
N MET A 1 16.84 6.13 10.87
CA MET A 1 15.75 7.01 10.44
C MET A 1 14.43 6.45 10.95
N VAL A 2 14.03 5.25 10.50
CA VAL A 2 12.80 4.56 10.96
C VAL A 2 12.72 4.36 12.48
N GLN A 3 13.74 3.77 13.14
CA GLN A 3 13.75 3.61 14.60
C GLN A 3 13.77 4.93 15.40
N LYS A 4 14.02 6.07 14.73
CA LYS A 4 14.00 7.42 15.32
C LYS A 4 12.72 8.19 14.98
N GLY A 5 11.69 7.51 14.45
CA GLY A 5 10.43 8.14 14.02
C GLY A 5 10.53 8.93 12.71
N ARG A 6 11.68 8.94 12.04
CA ARG A 6 11.93 9.68 10.80
C ARG A 6 11.68 8.79 9.60
N GLN A 7 10.47 8.23 9.52
CA GLN A 7 10.08 7.29 8.46
C GLN A 7 9.73 8.02 7.16
N ASP A 8 9.16 9.22 7.25
CA ASP A 8 8.79 10.02 6.08
C ASP A 8 10.02 10.35 5.20
N GLU A 9 11.17 10.69 5.82
CA GLU A 9 12.46 10.88 5.12
C GLU A 9 12.92 9.63 4.33
N VAL A 10 12.49 8.43 4.75
CA VAL A 10 12.80 7.18 4.04
C VAL A 10 11.78 6.95 2.93
N LEU A 11 10.51 7.27 3.17
CA LEU A 11 9.44 7.14 2.19
C LEU A 11 9.64 8.10 1.00
N GLU A 12 10.18 9.30 1.22
CA GLU A 12 10.58 10.23 0.14
C GLU A 12 11.59 9.60 -0.85
N LYS A 13 12.30 8.56 -0.42
CA LYS A 13 13.29 7.82 -1.21
C LYS A 13 12.80 6.44 -1.66
N ASP A 14 11.49 6.19 -1.55
CA ASP A 14 10.87 4.95 -1.99
C ASP A 14 10.96 4.80 -3.51
N GLU A 15 11.55 3.70 -3.97
CA GLU A 15 11.84 3.49 -5.39
C GLU A 15 10.56 3.36 -6.21
N LEU A 16 9.52 2.69 -5.69
CA LEU A 16 8.23 2.54 -6.37
C LEU A 16 7.58 3.91 -6.57
N MET A 17 7.46 4.73 -5.51
CA MET A 17 6.88 6.07 -5.61
C MET A 17 7.64 6.98 -6.58
N GLN A 18 8.98 6.93 -6.58
CA GLN A 18 9.79 7.75 -7.50
C GLN A 18 9.61 7.32 -8.96
N LEU A 19 9.59 6.02 -9.24
CA LEU A 19 9.40 5.51 -10.60
C LEU A 19 7.95 5.72 -11.10
N MET A 20 6.96 5.65 -10.20
CA MET A 20 5.56 5.99 -10.53
C MET A 20 5.39 7.49 -10.80
N SER A 21 5.95 8.37 -9.97
CA SER A 21 5.81 9.83 -10.14
C SER A 21 6.49 10.35 -11.42
N THR A 22 7.51 9.66 -11.90
CA THR A 22 8.17 9.94 -13.18
C THR A 22 7.50 9.24 -14.37
N GLY A 23 6.43 8.47 -14.14
CA GLY A 23 5.70 7.75 -15.19
C GLY A 23 6.51 6.66 -15.88
N GLN A 24 7.57 6.13 -15.25
CA GLN A 24 8.39 5.05 -15.80
C GLN A 24 7.69 3.70 -15.67
N ILE A 25 6.90 3.52 -14.60
CA ILE A 25 6.16 2.29 -14.30
C ILE A 25 4.72 2.62 -13.88
N PHE A 26 3.83 1.61 -13.91
CA PHE A 26 2.45 1.70 -13.42
C PHE A 26 1.69 2.94 -13.90
N ARG A 27 1.83 3.32 -15.18
CA ARG A 27 1.11 4.46 -15.76
C ARG A 27 -0.40 4.25 -15.65
N GLY A 28 -1.11 5.27 -15.16
CA GLY A 28 -2.56 5.22 -14.94
C GLY A 28 -2.97 4.59 -13.61
N TRP A 29 -2.06 3.94 -12.88
CA TRP A 29 -2.33 3.41 -11.55
C TRP A 29 -2.13 4.48 -10.49
N SER A 30 -2.87 4.34 -9.39
CA SER A 30 -2.78 5.15 -8.18
C SER A 30 -2.45 4.27 -6.99
N GLU A 31 -1.76 4.85 -6.02
CA GLU A 31 -1.51 4.24 -4.71
C GLU A 31 -2.03 5.20 -3.63
N PRO A 32 -2.81 4.72 -2.63
CA PRO A 32 -3.26 5.59 -1.55
C PRO A 32 -2.07 6.09 -0.70
N PRO A 33 -2.18 7.25 -0.03
CA PRO A 33 -1.10 7.76 0.80
C PRO A 33 -0.67 6.77 1.90
N ILE A 34 0.63 6.51 1.98
CA ILE A 34 1.21 5.63 3.00
C ILE A 34 1.41 6.45 4.29
N SER A 35 0.73 6.04 5.36
CA SER A 35 0.86 6.62 6.70
C SER A 35 1.41 5.63 7.75
N PHE A 36 1.75 4.43 7.31
CA PHE A 36 2.20 3.32 8.16
C PHE A 36 3.70 3.05 8.02
N ARG A 37 4.25 2.33 9.00
CA ARG A 37 5.69 2.06 9.06
C ARG A 37 6.12 1.04 7.98
N PRO A 38 7.41 0.96 7.62
CA PRO A 38 7.91 -0.07 6.71
C PRO A 38 7.49 -1.47 7.12
N THR A 39 7.05 -2.28 6.17
CA THR A 39 6.53 -3.63 6.41
C THR A 39 7.64 -4.67 6.45
N PHE A 40 8.82 -4.35 5.90
CA PHE A 40 10.00 -5.18 5.83
C PHE A 40 11.23 -4.38 6.30
N LYS A 41 12.32 -4.97 6.82
CA LYS A 41 12.53 -6.35 7.25
C LYS A 41 12.36 -6.44 8.76
N ILE A 42 11.40 -7.22 9.23
CA ILE A 42 11.13 -7.42 10.64
C ILE A 42 11.89 -8.64 11.16
N ILE A 43 12.25 -8.64 12.45
CA ILE A 43 12.66 -9.86 13.14
C ILE A 43 11.38 -10.55 13.61
N PRO A 44 11.04 -11.76 13.10
CA PRO A 44 9.88 -12.50 13.56
C PRO A 44 9.85 -12.65 15.08
N GLU A 45 8.66 -12.74 15.64
CA GLU A 45 8.32 -12.79 17.08
C GLU A 45 8.67 -11.51 17.86
N ARG A 46 9.66 -10.71 17.41
CA ARG A 46 10.11 -9.50 18.09
C ARG A 46 9.45 -8.22 17.61
N GLY A 47 9.00 -8.18 16.36
CA GLY A 47 8.38 -6.98 15.76
C GLY A 47 9.33 -5.79 15.50
N THR A 48 10.60 -5.90 15.87
CA THR A 48 11.63 -4.87 15.64
C THR A 48 12.32 -5.04 14.29
N TYR A 49 12.77 -3.94 13.67
CA TYR A 49 13.48 -3.99 12.39
C TYR A 49 14.85 -4.66 12.44
N ASN A 50 15.09 -5.56 11.49
CA ASN A 50 16.40 -6.15 11.22
C ASN A 50 17.24 -5.24 10.30
N LEU A 51 18.14 -4.46 10.89
CA LEU A 51 18.97 -3.48 10.17
C LEU A 51 20.06 -4.08 9.28
N LYS A 52 20.16 -5.42 9.15
CA LYS A 52 20.96 -6.06 8.09
C LYS A 52 20.44 -5.72 6.68
N ARG A 53 19.17 -5.32 6.59
CA ARG A 53 18.57 -4.70 5.40
C ARG A 53 18.00 -3.34 5.82
N ARG A 54 17.93 -2.40 4.87
CA ARG A 54 17.21 -1.15 5.08
C ARG A 54 15.71 -1.47 5.19
N PRO A 55 14.99 -0.98 6.21
CA PRO A 55 13.54 -1.11 6.24
C PRO A 55 12.90 -0.47 5.01
N ALA A 56 11.89 -1.11 4.44
CA ALA A 56 11.24 -0.70 3.20
C ALA A 56 9.75 -1.09 3.19
N TRP A 57 8.98 -0.42 2.32
CA TRP A 57 7.58 -0.74 2.01
C TRP A 57 7.53 -1.66 0.80
N THR A 58 7.76 -2.95 1.03
CA THR A 58 7.78 -3.97 -0.04
C THR A 58 6.41 -4.52 -0.38
N ASP A 59 5.42 -4.24 0.46
CA ASP A 59 4.07 -4.80 0.39
C ASP A 59 3.09 -3.65 0.10
N ARG A 60 2.45 -3.65 -1.08
CA ARG A 60 1.82 -2.46 -1.69
C ARG A 60 0.47 -2.77 -2.31
N LEU A 61 -0.43 -1.78 -2.32
CA LEU A 61 -1.75 -1.89 -2.96
C LEU A 61 -1.93 -0.73 -3.93
N LEU A 62 -1.94 -1.06 -5.22
CA LEU A 62 -2.17 -0.11 -6.30
C LEU A 62 -3.52 -0.42 -6.94
N PHE A 63 -4.17 0.60 -7.47
CA PHE A 63 -5.46 0.48 -8.14
C PHE A 63 -5.50 1.34 -9.41
N MET A 64 -6.35 0.95 -10.36
CA MET A 64 -6.62 1.69 -11.58
C MET A 64 -8.07 1.42 -11.98
N SER A 65 -8.74 2.46 -12.48
CA SER A 65 -10.07 2.33 -13.06
C SER A 65 -9.98 2.45 -14.57
N GLU A 66 -10.35 1.40 -15.30
CA GLU A 66 -10.39 1.43 -16.77
C GLU A 66 -11.59 2.21 -17.31
N THR A 67 -12.71 2.21 -16.55
CA THR A 67 -13.96 2.89 -16.92
C THR A 67 -13.94 4.38 -16.57
N GLY A 68 -12.92 4.83 -15.83
CA GLY A 68 -12.87 6.18 -15.26
C GLY A 68 -13.80 6.38 -14.07
N GLN A 69 -14.49 5.33 -13.59
CA GLN A 69 -15.26 5.40 -12.36
C GLN A 69 -14.34 5.54 -11.14
N ASP A 70 -14.79 6.33 -10.16
CA ASP A 70 -14.01 6.58 -8.97
C ASP A 70 -13.81 5.29 -8.15
N ILE A 71 -12.56 5.07 -7.73
CA ILE A 71 -12.19 4.07 -6.73
C ILE A 71 -11.70 4.86 -5.52
N VAL A 72 -12.43 4.77 -4.41
CA VAL A 72 -12.13 5.55 -3.20
C VAL A 72 -11.50 4.63 -2.16
N ASN A 73 -10.23 4.86 -1.85
CA ASN A 73 -9.60 4.17 -0.72
C ASN A 73 -10.13 4.74 0.61
N THR A 74 -10.68 3.88 1.46
CA THR A 74 -11.21 4.25 2.79
C THR A 74 -10.29 3.80 3.93
N TYR A 75 -9.41 2.83 3.67
CA TYR A 75 -8.41 2.36 4.62
C TYR A 75 -7.18 1.86 3.88
N TYR A 76 -5.99 2.23 4.33
CA TYR A 76 -4.73 1.67 3.85
C TYR A 76 -3.69 1.66 4.96
N ASN A 77 -3.35 0.47 5.47
CA ASN A 77 -2.47 0.33 6.63
C ASN A 77 -1.77 -1.02 6.68
N SER A 78 -0.70 -1.11 7.48
CA SER A 78 -0.11 -2.38 7.90
C SER A 78 -0.65 -2.84 9.25
N SER A 79 -0.65 -4.15 9.52
CA SER A 79 -0.93 -4.67 10.87
C SER A 79 0.36 -4.99 11.62
N ASP A 80 0.46 -4.46 12.84
CA ASP A 80 1.56 -4.74 13.77
C ASP A 80 1.31 -5.98 14.63
N ASP A 81 0.11 -6.57 14.56
CA ASP A 81 -0.33 -7.67 15.43
C ASP A 81 0.21 -9.04 14.99
N PHE A 82 0.67 -9.15 13.73
CA PHE A 82 1.18 -10.40 13.15
C PHE A 82 2.70 -10.35 13.06
N LEU A 83 3.37 -11.21 13.83
CA LEU A 83 4.84 -11.21 13.99
C LEU A 83 5.51 -12.49 13.51
N ASP A 84 4.78 -13.41 12.89
CA ASP A 84 5.33 -14.73 12.49
C ASP A 84 6.19 -14.65 11.22
N SER A 85 6.17 -13.51 10.52
CA SER A 85 6.89 -13.26 9.27
C SER A 85 7.89 -12.10 9.41
N ASP A 86 8.87 -12.02 8.51
CA ASP A 86 9.72 -10.83 8.38
C ASP A 86 9.07 -9.70 7.57
N HIS A 87 7.82 -9.91 7.13
CA HIS A 87 6.91 -8.94 6.55
C HIS A 87 5.68 -8.74 7.43
N LYS A 88 5.18 -7.50 7.48
CA LYS A 88 3.88 -7.16 8.07
C LYS A 88 2.77 -7.21 7.02
N PRO A 89 1.60 -7.81 7.32
CA PRO A 89 0.46 -7.76 6.42
C PRO A 89 0.03 -6.32 6.12
N VAL A 90 -0.35 -6.07 4.87
CA VAL A 90 -0.90 -4.79 4.41
C VAL A 90 -2.34 -4.98 3.98
N VAL A 91 -3.21 -4.08 4.40
CA VAL A 91 -4.65 -4.14 4.19
C VAL A 91 -5.11 -2.84 3.54
N GLY A 92 -5.99 -2.97 2.55
CA GLY A 92 -6.66 -1.86 1.90
C GLY A 92 -8.15 -2.11 1.79
N LEU A 93 -8.96 -1.08 2.02
CA LEU A 93 -10.40 -1.08 1.78
C LEU A 93 -10.72 -0.01 0.73
N PHE A 94 -11.59 -0.38 -0.21
CA PHE A 94 -11.95 0.47 -1.33
C PHE A 94 -13.45 0.44 -1.55
N ASP A 95 -14.05 1.62 -1.66
CA ASP A 95 -15.38 1.79 -2.19
C ASP A 95 -15.27 1.90 -3.71
N VAL A 96 -16.00 1.05 -4.41
CA VAL A 96 -15.98 0.96 -5.88
C VAL A 96 -17.40 1.09 -6.39
N TRP A 97 -17.60 2.05 -7.29
CA TRP A 97 -18.86 2.19 -8.01
C TRP A 97 -18.96 1.10 -9.08
N VAL A 98 -20.13 0.49 -9.18
CA VAL A 98 -20.43 -0.52 -10.19
C VAL A 98 -21.75 -0.17 -10.87
N ASP A 99 -21.72 -0.10 -12.19
CA ASP A 99 -22.95 -0.02 -12.96
C ASP A 99 -23.65 -1.37 -12.91
N LEU A 100 -24.82 -1.40 -12.28
CA LEU A 100 -25.68 -2.57 -12.37
C LEU A 100 -26.28 -2.63 -13.78
N PRO A 101 -26.30 -3.80 -14.43
CA PRO A 101 -27.01 -3.94 -15.69
C PRO A 101 -28.48 -3.53 -15.48
N ALA A 102 -29.05 -2.89 -16.50
CA ALA A 102 -30.47 -2.54 -16.50
C ALA A 102 -31.26 -3.80 -16.13
N ARG A 103 -32.09 -3.72 -15.09
CA ARG A 103 -33.00 -4.81 -14.74
C ARG A 103 -33.84 -5.09 -15.98
N HIS A 104 -33.66 -6.26 -16.59
CA HIS A 104 -34.67 -6.79 -17.47
C HIS A 104 -35.91 -6.97 -16.58
N ALA A 105 -36.88 -6.08 -16.73
CA ALA A 105 -38.23 -6.33 -16.24
C ALA A 105 -38.66 -7.61 -16.95
N PHE A 106 -38.77 -8.70 -16.19
CA PHE A 106 -39.55 -9.84 -16.61
C PHE A 106 -41.02 -9.39 -16.47
N ASP A 107 -41.54 -8.80 -17.54
CA ASP A 107 -42.98 -8.69 -17.81
C ASP A 107 -43.29 -9.54 -19.06
#